data_AF-J2T9T7-F1
#
_entry.id   AF-J2T9T7-F1
#
_cell.length_a   1.000
_cell.length_b   1.000
_cell.length_c   1.000
_cell.angle_alpha   90.00
_cell.angle_beta   90.00
_cell.angle_gamma   90.00
#
_symmetry.space_group_name_H-M   'P 1'
#
loop_
_entity.id
_entity.type
_entity.pdbx_description
1 polymer ?
#
loop_
_entity_poly.entity_id
_entity_poly.type
_entity_poly.pdbx_seq_one_letter_code
_entity_poly.pdbx_strand_id
1 'polypeptide(L)' 'MSAAKGGVSSPLADFFTKASAETKRDVYNSVISKAIASQRAVIEKAEAIKKANAAAEKNA' A
#
# COMPACT_ATOMS: atom_id res chain seq x y z
N MET A 1 -20.64 34.19 -15.65
CA MET A 1 -19.87 33.04 -16.14
C MET A 1 -18.56 32.99 -15.35
N SER A 2 -18.45 32.09 -14.37
CA SER A 2 -17.23 31.97 -13.57
C SER A 2 -16.26 31.07 -14.32
N ALA A 3 -15.12 31.63 -14.71
CA ALA A 3 -14.07 30.91 -15.42
C ALA A 3 -13.50 29.81 -14.51
N ALA A 4 -13.99 28.57 -14.68
CA ALA A 4 -13.22 27.40 -14.30
C ALA A 4 -11.99 27.38 -15.21
N LYS A 5 -10.88 27.97 -14.75
CA LYS A 5 -9.55 27.79 -15.35
C LYS A 5 -9.38 26.29 -15.59
N GLY A 6 -9.13 25.91 -16.85
CA GLY A 6 -9.03 24.52 -17.30
C GLY A 6 -8.30 23.64 -16.30
N GLY A 7 -9.05 22.79 -15.61
CA GLY A 7 -8.52 21.90 -14.59
C GLY A 7 -7.70 20.82 -15.28
N VAL A 8 -6.37 20.91 -15.17
CA VAL A 8 -5.47 19.84 -15.62
C VAL A 8 -5.83 18.60 -14.80
N SER A 9 -6.56 17.67 -15.42
CA SER A 9 -6.88 16.39 -14.82
C SER A 9 -5.56 15.70 -14.44
N SER A 10 -5.45 15.23 -13.20
CA SER A 10 -4.22 14.56 -12.77
C SER A 10 -4.05 13.26 -13.56
N PRO A 11 -2.81 12.79 -13.80
CA PRO A 11 -2.59 11.51 -14.46
C PRO A 11 -3.34 10.35 -13.79
N LEU A 12 -3.54 10.44 -12.47
CA LEU A 12 -4.32 9.47 -11.69
C LEU A 12 -5.82 9.58 -11.97
N ALA A 13 -6.36 10.79 -12.03
CA ALA A 13 -7.76 11.02 -12.40
C ALA A 13 -8.02 10.55 -13.84
N ASP A 14 -7.10 10.83 -14.75
CA ASP A 14 -7.14 10.37 -16.13
C ASP A 14 -7.12 8.85 -16.25
N PHE A 15 -6.28 8.19 -15.48
CA PHE A 15 -6.25 6.73 -15.41
C PHE A 15 -7.58 6.15 -14.91
N PHE A 16 -8.09 6.62 -13.76
CA PHE A 16 -9.31 6.07 -13.19
C PHE A 16 -10.59 6.46 -13.95
N THR A 17 -10.56 7.48 -14.79
CA THR A 17 -11.69 7.84 -15.67
C THR A 17 -11.66 7.06 -16.99
N LYS A 18 -10.48 6.87 -17.59
CA LYS A 18 -10.34 6.28 -18.94
C LYS A 18 -10.03 4.78 -18.97
N ALA A 19 -9.48 4.21 -17.89
CA ALA A 19 -9.14 2.78 -17.85
C ALA A 19 -10.41 1.90 -17.81
N SER A 20 -10.28 0.66 -18.30
CA SER A 20 -11.32 -0.35 -18.17
C SER A 20 -11.50 -0.79 -16.70
N ALA A 21 -12.64 -1.42 -16.39
CA ALA A 21 -12.89 -1.96 -15.06
C ALA A 21 -11.88 -3.05 -14.68
N GLU A 22 -11.44 -3.86 -15.65
CA GLU A 22 -10.44 -4.91 -15.47
C GLU A 22 -9.07 -4.32 -15.11
N THR A 23 -8.60 -3.32 -15.87
CA THR A 23 -7.32 -2.66 -15.60
C THR A 23 -7.31 -1.99 -14.22
N LYS A 24 -8.42 -1.37 -13.79
CA LYS A 24 -8.53 -0.80 -12.44
C LYS A 24 -8.44 -1.89 -11.37
N ARG A 25 -9.13 -3.01 -11.57
CA ARG A 25 -9.12 -4.16 -10.66
C ARG A 25 -7.72 -4.74 -10.51
N ASP A 26 -6.98 -4.89 -11.61
CA ASP A 26 -5.60 -5.39 -11.58
C ASP A 26 -4.68 -4.47 -10.79
N VAL A 27 -4.82 -3.15 -10.96
CA VAL A 27 -4.06 -2.17 -10.16
C VAL A 27 -4.41 -2.29 -8.67
N TYR A 28 -5.69 -2.35 -8.31
CA TYR A 28 -6.09 -2.54 -6.92
C TYR A 28 -5.54 -3.83 -6.32
N ASN A 29 -5.65 -4.95 -7.04
CA ASN A 29 -5.11 -6.24 -6.61
C ASN A 29 -3.59 -6.21 -6.41
N SER A 30 -2.86 -5.55 -7.32
CA SER A 30 -1.41 -5.38 -7.20
C SER A 30 -1.03 -4.59 -5.95
N VAL A 31 -1.72 -3.47 -5.69
CA VAL A 31 -1.47 -2.63 -4.52
C VAL A 31 -1.82 -3.36 -3.22
N ILE A 32 -2.96 -4.05 -3.18
CA ILE A 32 -3.38 -4.85 -2.01
C ILE A 32 -2.35 -5.94 -1.71
N SER A 33 -1.87 -6.66 -2.72
CA SER A 33 -0.88 -7.72 -2.55
C SER A 33 0.43 -7.18 -1.96
N LYS A 34 0.89 -6.03 -2.46
CA LYS A 34 2.09 -5.35 -1.93
C LYS A 34 1.90 -4.86 -0.49
N ALA A 35 0.72 -4.31 -0.19
CA ALA A 35 0.40 -3.85 1.16
C ALA A 35 0.40 -5.01 2.17
N ILE A 36 -0.23 -6.14 1.81
CA ILE A 36 -0.24 -7.35 2.64
C ILE A 36 1.20 -7.86 2.87
N ALA A 37 2.02 -7.93 1.81
CA ALA A 37 3.41 -8.36 1.94
C ALA A 37 4.22 -7.45 2.88
N SER A 38 4.05 -6.12 2.74
CA SER A 38 4.70 -5.15 3.63
C SER A 38 4.27 -5.31 5.08
N GLN A 39 2.98 -5.51 5.33
CA GLN A 39 2.46 -5.70 6.68
C GLN A 39 2.99 -6.99 7.33
N ARG A 40 3.04 -8.10 6.56
CA ARG A 40 3.63 -9.36 7.02
C ARG A 40 5.09 -9.21 7.41
N ALA A 41 5.90 -8.53 6.58
CA ALA A 41 7.31 -8.30 6.88
C ALA A 41 7.52 -7.50 8.18
N VAL A 42 6.62 -6.55 8.50
CA VAL A 42 6.66 -5.81 9.77
C VAL A 42 6.34 -6.73 10.95
N ILE A 43 5.31 -7.58 10.82
CA ILE A 43 4.93 -8.55 11.86
C ILE A 43 6.08 -9.53 12.12
N GLU A 44 6.67 -10.11 11.07
CA GLU A 44 7.79 -11.04 11.19
C GLU A 44 9.00 -10.41 11.91
N LYS A 45 9.33 -9.15 11.58
CA LYS A 45 10.38 -8.40 12.29
C LYS A 45 10.03 -8.17 13.75
N ALA A 46 8.79 -7.80 14.06
CA ALA A 46 8.33 -7.60 15.43
C ALA A 46 8.39 -8.90 16.25
N GLU A 47 8.01 -10.03 15.65
CA GLU A 47 8.12 -11.35 16.28
C GLU A 47 9.57 -11.75 16.54
N ALA A 48 10.48 -11.47 15.60
CA ALA A 48 11.91 -11.72 15.77
C ALA A 48 12.48 -10.92 16.94
N ILE A 49 12.13 -9.63 17.04
CA ILE A 49 12.53 -8.77 18.17
C ILE A 49 11.97 -9.31 19.49
N LYS A 50 10.69 -9.69 19.53
CA LYS A 50 10.06 -10.25 20.73
C LYS A 50 10.76 -11.53 21.19
N LYS A 51 11.11 -12.43 20.26
CA LYS A 51 11.85 -13.66 20.57
C LYS A 51 13.26 -13.37 21.07
N ALA A 52 13.96 -12.42 20.46
CA ALA A 52 15.31 -12.02 20.89
C ALA A 52 15.30 -11.44 22.31
N ASN A 53 14.35 -10.56 22.61
CA ASN A 53 14.21 -9.97 23.95
C ASN A 53 13.87 -11.04 25.00
N ALA A 54 12.92 -11.93 24.71
CA ALA A 54 12.57 -13.03 25.61
C ALA A 54 13.75 -14.01 25.85
N ALA A 55 14.63 -14.18 24.87
CA ALA A 55 15.84 -14.98 25.02
C ALA A 55 16.91 -14.25 25.85
N ALA A 56 17.04 -12.93 25.70
CA ALA A 56 17.95 -12.12 26.51
C ALA A 56 17.55 -12.11 28.00
N GLU A 57 16.26 -11.95 28.30
CA GLU A 57 15.72 -11.98 29.66
C GLU A 57 15.86 -13.34 30.37
N LYS A 58 15.92 -14.45 29.63
CA LYS A 58 16.12 -15.79 30.20
C LYS A 58 17.58 -16.12 30.50
N ASN A 59 18.52 -15.36 29.94
CA ASN A 59 19.96 -15.57 30.09
C ASN A 59 20.62 -14.50 30.99
N ALA A 60 19.83 -13.60 31.58
CA ALA A 60 20.24 -12.59 32.55
C ALA A 60 19.82 -13.00 33.97
#